data_AF-A0A7C1LUQ5-F1
#
_entry.id   AF-A0A7C1LUQ5-F1
#
_cell.length_a   1.000
_cell.length_b   1.000
_cell.length_c   1.000
_cell.angle_alpha   90.00
_cell.angle_beta   90.00
_cell.angle_gamma   90.00
#
_symmetry.space_group_name_H-M   'P 1'
#
loop_
_entity.id
_entity.type
_entity.pdbx_description
1 polymer ?
#
loop_
_entity_poly.entity_id
_entity_poly.type
_entity_poly.pdbx_seq_one_letter_code
_entity_poly.pdbx_strand_id
1 'polypeptide(L)'
;MEKRIKKIEKAFGKLKGKFRRGKISRQKFVDGLKKLRFMDDEGRFWMIGARSSQWYYFEGKDWIQSDPTAIIDTKGICRYCGFANRVEADTCVHCGGDLRKKGKLPSRRKEKKEEKWKERHKWGFEDKKRATFVLRSLNPFSFFLFLGAAGLLLGIFTGAFIGATNYFPGIVKSLPIFIKENKGNLLGGIIYAGLGGVVGFIFFGFLGYCNALIVNVISSFVGGIKVDIERLREK
;
A
#
# COMPACT_ATOMS: atom_id res chain seq x y z
N MET A 1 -12.10 19.56 -8.61
CA MET A 1 -12.46 18.73 -7.44
C MET A 1 -13.88 19.00 -6.92
N GLU A 2 -14.26 20.25 -6.68
CA GLU A 2 -15.56 20.66 -6.12
C GLU A 2 -16.81 20.08 -6.85
N LYS A 3 -16.82 20.12 -8.20
CA LYS A 3 -17.91 19.50 -9.00
C LYS A 3 -18.09 18.01 -8.74
N ARG A 4 -17.00 17.30 -8.43
CA ARG A 4 -17.00 15.86 -8.14
C ARG A 4 -17.60 15.58 -6.76
N ILE A 5 -17.24 16.38 -5.76
CA ILE A 5 -17.78 16.30 -4.39
C ILE A 5 -19.31 16.49 -4.42
N LYS A 6 -19.80 17.58 -5.03
CA LYS A 6 -21.24 17.84 -5.20
C LYS A 6 -21.99 16.71 -5.92
N LYS A 7 -21.35 16.08 -6.92
CA LYS A 7 -21.92 14.93 -7.65
C LYS A 7 -22.06 13.70 -6.74
N ILE A 8 -21.09 13.46 -5.87
CA ILE A 8 -21.08 12.34 -4.94
C ILE A 8 -22.11 12.53 -3.84
N GLU A 9 -22.22 13.73 -3.26
CA GLU A 9 -23.24 14.05 -2.24
C GLU A 9 -24.65 13.84 -2.77
N LYS A 10 -24.91 14.31 -4.01
CA LYS A 10 -26.19 14.07 -4.68
C LYS A 10 -26.48 12.58 -4.90
N ALA A 11 -25.46 11.80 -5.26
CA ALA A 11 -25.59 10.36 -5.43
C ALA A 11 -25.83 9.63 -4.10
N PHE A 12 -25.14 10.03 -3.04
CA PHE A 12 -25.34 9.52 -1.68
C PHE A 12 -26.75 9.81 -1.17
N GLY A 13 -27.25 11.03 -1.35
CA GLY A 13 -28.62 11.40 -0.97
C GLY A 13 -29.66 10.52 -1.66
N LYS A 14 -29.51 10.26 -2.96
CA LYS A 14 -30.37 9.32 -3.71
C LYS A 14 -30.28 7.89 -3.17
N LEU A 15 -29.08 7.41 -2.88
CA LEU A 15 -28.82 6.06 -2.37
C LEU A 15 -29.42 5.85 -0.98
N LYS A 16 -29.17 6.79 -0.05
CA LYS A 16 -29.73 6.80 1.31
C LYS A 16 -31.26 6.88 1.29
N GLY A 17 -31.83 7.68 0.38
CA GLY A 17 -33.28 7.75 0.18
C GLY A 17 -33.88 6.41 -0.28
N LYS A 18 -33.22 5.68 -1.18
CA LYS A 18 -33.67 4.33 -1.60
C LYS A 18 -33.61 3.33 -0.45
N PHE A 19 -32.55 3.38 0.37
CA PHE A 19 -32.40 2.51 1.54
C PHE A 19 -33.46 2.77 2.60
N ARG A 20 -33.70 4.04 2.97
CA ARG A 20 -34.73 4.43 3.95
C ARG A 20 -36.15 4.01 3.54
N ARG A 21 -36.43 3.94 2.24
CA ARG A 21 -37.73 3.50 1.70
C ARG A 21 -37.81 1.98 1.49
N GLY A 22 -36.84 1.21 1.97
CA GLY A 22 -36.80 -0.26 1.80
C GLY A 22 -36.59 -0.74 0.36
N LYS A 23 -36.32 0.16 -0.61
CA LYS A 23 -36.17 -0.19 -2.02
C LYS A 23 -34.85 -0.92 -2.34
N ILE A 24 -33.89 -0.90 -1.41
CA ILE A 24 -32.61 -1.60 -1.51
C ILE A 24 -32.27 -2.21 -0.15
N SER A 25 -31.65 -3.39 -0.16
CA SER A 25 -31.17 -4.07 1.04
C SER A 25 -29.95 -3.35 1.64
N ARG A 26 -29.65 -3.66 2.90
CA ARG A 26 -28.43 -3.17 3.60
C ARG A 26 -27.16 -3.48 2.81
N GLN A 27 -27.06 -4.69 2.25
CA GLN A 27 -25.92 -5.09 1.42
C GLN A 27 -25.79 -4.22 0.18
N LYS A 28 -26.89 -4.02 -0.57
CA LYS A 28 -26.90 -3.15 -1.75
C LYS A 28 -26.59 -1.69 -1.42
N PHE A 29 -26.97 -1.22 -0.22
CA PHE A 29 -26.61 0.11 0.27
C PHE A 29 -25.11 0.25 0.55
N VAL A 30 -24.50 -0.72 1.25
CA VAL A 30 -23.06 -0.74 1.52
C VAL A 30 -22.25 -0.82 0.22
N ASP A 31 -22.66 -1.66 -0.73
CA ASP A 31 -21.99 -1.79 -2.02
C ASP A 31 -22.13 -0.53 -2.88
N GLY A 32 -23.29 0.13 -2.83
CA GLY A 32 -23.49 1.43 -3.44
C GLY A 32 -22.58 2.51 -2.82
N LEU A 33 -22.41 2.50 -1.50
CA LEU A 33 -21.57 3.45 -0.78
C LEU A 33 -20.09 3.28 -1.14
N LYS A 34 -19.60 2.04 -1.24
CA LYS A 34 -18.22 1.74 -1.68
C LYS A 34 -17.90 2.36 -3.06
N LYS A 35 -18.87 2.39 -3.98
CA LYS A 35 -18.73 2.97 -5.32
C LYS A 35 -18.67 4.51 -5.34
N LEU A 36 -19.06 5.17 -4.25
CA LEU A 36 -19.03 6.63 -4.11
C LEU A 36 -17.70 7.17 -3.58
N ARG A 37 -16.73 6.28 -3.27
CA ARG A 37 -15.39 6.66 -2.85
C ARG A 37 -14.65 7.36 -3.98
N PHE A 38 -13.83 8.34 -3.63
CA PHE A 38 -12.91 8.94 -4.60
C PHE A 38 -11.53 9.14 -4.00
N MET A 39 -10.53 9.25 -4.87
CA MET A 39 -9.17 9.64 -4.50
C MET A 39 -8.96 11.10 -4.88
N ASP A 40 -8.37 11.87 -3.97
CA ASP A 40 -7.92 13.24 -4.25
C ASP A 40 -6.56 13.25 -4.95
N ASP A 41 -6.05 14.45 -5.27
CA ASP A 41 -4.79 14.62 -5.99
C ASP A 41 -3.57 14.24 -5.12
N GLU A 42 -3.76 14.01 -3.81
CA GLU A 42 -2.73 13.59 -2.85
C GLU A 42 -2.73 12.07 -2.62
N GLY A 43 -3.63 11.33 -3.29
CA GLY A 43 -3.75 9.90 -3.12
C GLY A 43 -4.58 9.46 -1.91
N ARG A 44 -5.24 10.39 -1.19
CA ARG A 44 -6.11 10.04 -0.06
C ARG A 44 -7.46 9.55 -0.54
N PHE A 45 -7.98 8.51 0.10
CA PHE A 45 -9.30 7.98 -0.19
C PHE A 45 -10.38 8.64 0.66
N TRP A 46 -11.35 9.24 0.00
CA TRP A 46 -12.48 9.94 0.60
C TRP A 46 -13.77 9.14 0.51
N MET A 47 -14.54 9.12 1.60
CA MET A 47 -15.87 8.51 1.63
C MET A 47 -16.84 9.25 2.57
N ILE A 48 -18.14 9.07 2.33
CA ILE A 48 -19.19 9.54 3.23
C ILE A 48 -19.54 8.43 4.22
N GLY A 49 -19.60 8.76 5.51
CA GLY A 49 -20.01 7.84 6.57
C GLY A 49 -21.49 7.44 6.43
N ALA A 50 -21.79 6.15 6.44
CA ALA A 50 -23.14 5.61 6.25
C ALA A 50 -24.17 6.15 7.27
N ARG A 51 -23.74 6.33 8.52
CA ARG A 51 -24.57 6.78 9.65
C ARG A 51 -24.49 8.30 9.82
N SER A 52 -23.28 8.84 9.95
CA SER A 52 -23.04 10.26 10.23
C SER A 52 -23.32 11.17 9.05
N SER A 53 -23.27 10.65 7.81
CA SER A 53 -23.35 11.45 6.57
C SER A 53 -22.25 12.51 6.45
N GLN A 54 -21.20 12.39 7.26
CA GLN A 54 -20.03 13.25 7.25
C GLN A 54 -18.97 12.67 6.31
N TRP A 55 -18.07 13.52 5.84
CA TRP A 55 -16.92 13.13 5.04
C TRP A 55 -15.78 12.60 5.92
N TYR A 56 -15.13 11.55 5.44
CA TYR A 56 -13.94 10.96 6.05
C TYR A 56 -12.90 10.70 4.97
N TYR A 57 -11.63 10.88 5.32
CA TYR A 57 -10.51 10.37 4.51
C TYR A 57 -9.77 9.25 5.24
N PHE A 58 -9.16 8.37 4.47
CA PHE A 58 -8.36 7.27 5.00
C PHE A 58 -6.90 7.69 5.16
N GLU A 59 -6.39 7.62 6.38
CA GLU A 59 -5.00 7.91 6.73
C GLU A 59 -4.34 6.69 7.36
N GLY A 60 -3.68 5.88 6.53
CA GLY A 60 -2.91 4.71 6.95
C GLY A 60 -3.75 3.57 7.54
N LYS A 61 -4.34 3.79 8.72
CA LYS A 61 -5.17 2.84 9.47
C LYS A 61 -6.53 3.41 9.85
N ASP A 62 -6.68 4.73 9.93
CA ASP A 62 -7.87 5.37 10.51
C ASP A 62 -8.69 6.14 9.47
N TRP A 63 -9.99 6.28 9.75
CA TRP A 63 -10.91 7.15 9.00
C TRP A 63 -11.10 8.45 9.78
N ILE A 64 -10.53 9.53 9.26
CA ILE A 64 -10.53 10.83 9.92
C ILE A 64 -11.63 11.69 9.31
N GLN A 65 -12.53 12.20 10.16
CA GLN A 65 -13.59 13.11 9.72
C GLN A 65 -12.98 14.43 9.27
N SER A 66 -13.28 14.87 8.04
CA SER A 66 -12.78 16.13 7.51
C SER A 66 -13.62 16.60 6.33
N ASP A 67 -13.50 17.88 5.98
CA ASP A 67 -14.15 18.46 4.81
C ASP A 67 -13.20 18.44 3.60
N PRO A 68 -13.53 17.71 2.52
CA PRO A 68 -12.71 17.65 1.31
C PRO A 68 -12.61 18.99 0.58
N THR A 69 -13.46 19.98 0.90
CA THR A 69 -13.35 21.36 0.38
C THR A 69 -12.41 22.24 1.22
N ALA A 70 -12.31 22.01 2.53
CA ALA A 70 -11.42 22.79 3.40
C ALA A 70 -9.92 22.57 3.12
N ILE A 71 -9.55 21.39 2.61
CA ILE A 71 -8.15 21.06 2.30
C ILE A 71 -7.68 21.73 0.99
N ILE A 72 -8.62 22.18 0.14
CA ILE A 72 -8.32 22.88 -1.12
C ILE A 72 -7.74 24.28 -0.82
N ASP A 73 -8.14 24.91 0.29
CA ASP A 73 -7.78 26.30 0.62
C ASP A 73 -6.40 26.47 1.29
N THR A 74 -5.73 25.37 1.68
CA THR A 74 -4.46 25.47 2.43
C THR A 74 -3.21 25.33 1.59
N LYS A 75 -3.33 25.22 0.25
CA LYS A 75 -2.17 25.06 -0.64
C LYS A 75 -2.05 26.14 -1.72
N GLY A 76 -0.92 26.85 -1.71
CA GLY A 76 -0.50 27.80 -2.73
C GLY A 76 0.46 27.14 -3.73
N ILE A 77 0.22 27.33 -5.02
CA ILE A 77 1.12 26.82 -6.07
C ILE A 77 2.31 27.78 -6.22
N CYS A 78 3.54 27.24 -6.17
CA CYS A 78 4.75 28.00 -6.42
C CYS A 78 4.76 28.52 -7.86
N ARG A 79 4.93 29.84 -8.02
CA ARG A 79 4.94 30.49 -9.34
C ARG A 79 6.20 30.21 -10.17
N TYR A 80 7.28 29.75 -9.53
CA TYR A 80 8.55 29.50 -10.20
C TYR A 80 8.64 28.08 -10.77
N CYS A 81 8.14 27.07 -10.06
CA CYS A 81 8.29 25.67 -10.45
C CYS A 81 6.97 24.89 -10.51
N GLY A 82 5.84 25.48 -10.13
CA GLY A 82 4.53 24.81 -10.11
C GLY A 82 4.31 23.85 -8.95
N PHE A 83 5.25 23.71 -8.02
CA PHE A 83 5.13 22.82 -6.86
C PHE A 83 4.10 23.36 -5.84
N ALA A 84 3.27 22.49 -5.28
CA ALA A 84 2.28 22.86 -4.27
C ALA A 84 2.94 23.03 -2.89
N ASN A 85 2.80 24.21 -2.29
CA ASN A 85 3.30 24.53 -0.95
C ASN A 85 2.12 24.86 -0.03
N ARG A 86 2.35 24.87 1.29
CA ARG A 86 1.37 25.43 2.24
C ARG A 86 1.20 26.93 1.95
N VAL A 87 -0.01 27.48 2.09
CA VAL A 87 -0.28 28.92 1.86
C VAL A 87 0.56 29.81 2.78
N GLU A 88 0.91 29.31 3.97
CA GLU A 88 1.76 29.98 4.96
C GLU A 88 3.27 29.86 4.69
N ALA A 89 3.68 29.10 3.68
CA ALA A 89 5.10 28.90 3.41
C ALA A 89 5.73 30.16 2.79
N ASP A 90 6.78 30.68 3.41
CA ASP A 90 7.53 31.83 2.90
C ASP A 90 8.44 31.47 1.70
N THR A 91 8.86 30.22 1.61
CA THR A 91 9.76 29.70 0.56
C THR A 91 9.27 28.38 0.03
N CYS A 92 9.55 28.11 -1.24
CA CYS A 92 9.17 26.84 -1.87
C CYS A 92 10.10 25.71 -1.44
N VAL A 93 9.55 24.63 -0.89
CA VAL A 93 10.31 23.46 -0.42
C VAL A 93 11.02 22.68 -1.53
N HIS A 94 10.61 22.87 -2.79
CA HIS A 94 11.18 22.17 -3.94
C HIS A 94 12.28 22.96 -4.65
N CYS A 95 12.10 24.28 -4.85
CA CYS A 95 13.04 25.10 -5.63
C CYS A 95 13.67 26.27 -4.87
N GLY A 96 13.30 26.50 -3.61
CA GLY A 96 13.78 27.63 -2.80
C GLY A 96 13.21 29.00 -3.19
N GLY A 97 12.27 29.07 -4.14
CA GLY A 97 11.70 30.34 -4.59
C GLY A 97 10.85 31.06 -3.54
N ASP A 98 10.95 32.39 -3.46
CA ASP A 98 10.26 33.24 -2.48
C ASP A 98 8.74 33.38 -2.77
N LEU A 99 7.92 32.94 -1.83
CA LEU A 99 6.46 32.92 -1.94
C LEU A 99 5.78 34.16 -1.34
N ARG A 100 6.51 35.05 -0.63
CA ARG A 100 5.95 36.20 0.10
C ARG A 100 5.43 37.33 -0.79
N LYS A 101 5.99 37.49 -1.99
CA LYS A 101 5.61 38.59 -2.90
C LYS A 101 4.24 38.36 -3.54
N LYS A 102 3.16 39.03 -3.08
CA LYS A 102 1.89 39.16 -3.82
C LYS A 102 2.12 40.04 -5.07
N GLY A 103 2.47 39.43 -6.20
CA GLY A 103 2.52 40.12 -7.49
C GLY A 103 1.11 40.28 -8.06
N LYS A 104 0.73 41.49 -8.52
CA LYS A 104 -0.53 41.71 -9.24
C LYS A 104 -0.61 40.74 -10.42
N LEU A 105 -1.67 39.91 -10.48
CA LEU A 105 -1.95 39.12 -11.68
C LEU A 105 -2.13 40.06 -12.88
N PRO A 106 -1.57 39.75 -14.07
CA PRO A 106 -1.98 40.44 -15.28
C PRO A 106 -3.47 40.15 -15.51
N SER A 107 -4.24 41.20 -15.79
CA SER A 107 -5.68 41.12 -15.97
C SER A 107 -6.01 40.15 -17.11
N ARG A 108 -6.73 39.08 -16.76
CA ARG A 108 -7.18 38.08 -17.74
C ARG A 108 -8.24 38.74 -18.63
N ARG A 109 -7.85 39.21 -19.82
CA ARG A 109 -8.79 39.63 -20.87
C ARG A 109 -9.76 38.46 -21.13
N LYS A 110 -11.05 38.69 -20.88
CA LYS A 110 -12.12 37.72 -21.11
C LYS A 110 -12.30 37.53 -22.61
N GLU A 111 -11.68 36.50 -23.19
CA GLU A 111 -12.06 36.03 -24.52
C GLU A 111 -13.04 34.87 -24.45
N LYS A 112 -14.14 35.03 -25.21
CA LYS A 112 -15.25 34.10 -25.40
C LYS A 112 -14.73 32.70 -25.77
N LYS A 113 -14.87 31.74 -24.86
CA LYS A 113 -14.35 30.37 -25.00
C LYS A 113 -15.43 29.29 -24.81
N GLU A 114 -16.69 29.60 -25.08
CA GLU A 114 -17.81 28.68 -24.83
C GLU A 114 -18.18 27.76 -26.00
N GLU A 115 -17.82 28.08 -27.25
CA GLU A 115 -18.30 27.26 -28.39
C GLU A 115 -17.33 26.16 -28.84
N LYS A 116 -16.01 26.30 -28.62
CA LYS A 116 -15.02 25.34 -29.15
C LYS A 116 -14.80 24.07 -28.29
N TRP A 117 -15.49 23.92 -27.16
CA TRP A 117 -15.30 22.79 -26.24
C TRP A 117 -16.14 21.54 -26.58
N LYS A 118 -17.16 21.66 -27.43
CA LYS A 118 -18.10 20.56 -27.71
C LYS A 118 -17.56 19.51 -28.67
N GLU A 119 -16.58 19.82 -29.51
CA GLU A 119 -16.11 18.87 -30.55
C GLU A 119 -14.88 18.04 -30.14
N ARG A 120 -14.13 18.44 -29.10
CA ARG A 120 -12.84 17.79 -28.78
C ARG A 120 -12.92 16.53 -27.90
N HIS A 121 -14.10 16.14 -27.43
CA HIS A 121 -14.26 15.00 -26.50
C HIS A 121 -14.65 13.68 -27.18
N LYS A 122 -14.33 13.52 -28.47
CA LYS A 122 -14.41 12.23 -29.18
C LYS A 122 -13.05 11.52 -29.19
N TRP A 123 -12.41 11.41 -28.03
CA TRP A 123 -11.34 10.42 -27.80
C TRP A 123 -11.93 9.33 -26.93
N GLY A 124 -12.27 8.20 -27.55
CA GLY A 124 -12.53 6.97 -26.85
C GLY A 124 -11.26 6.56 -26.13
N PHE A 125 -11.18 6.83 -24.83
CA PHE A 125 -10.31 6.06 -23.97
C PHE A 125 -10.90 4.64 -23.94
N GLU A 126 -10.40 3.76 -24.81
CA GLU A 126 -10.30 2.36 -24.41
C GLU A 126 -9.38 2.34 -23.19
N ASP A 127 -9.97 2.52 -22.00
CA ASP A 127 -9.32 2.26 -20.73
C ASP A 127 -9.02 0.75 -20.68
N LYS A 128 -7.94 0.31 -21.34
CA LYS A 128 -7.20 -0.85 -20.86
C LYS A 128 -6.88 -0.52 -19.42
N LYS A 129 -7.61 -1.14 -18.48
CA LYS A 129 -7.42 -1.00 -17.03
C LYS A 129 -6.01 -1.51 -16.68
N ARG A 130 -4.99 -0.69 -16.92
CA ARG A 130 -3.63 -0.93 -16.43
C ARG A 130 -3.68 -0.66 -14.94
N ALA A 131 -3.64 -1.73 -14.16
CA ALA A 131 -3.47 -1.62 -12.72
C ALA A 131 -1.97 -1.45 -12.46
N THR A 132 -1.53 -0.21 -12.32
CA THR A 132 -0.15 0.10 -11.93
C THR A 132 -0.04 -0.08 -10.42
N PHE A 133 0.68 -1.10 -9.98
CA PHE A 133 0.99 -1.33 -8.57
C PHE A 133 2.39 -0.79 -8.26
N VAL A 134 2.55 -0.08 -7.15
CA VAL A 134 3.86 0.46 -6.73
C VAL A 134 4.23 -0.18 -5.39
N LEU A 135 5.23 -1.07 -5.42
CA LEU A 135 5.78 -1.66 -4.22
C LEU A 135 6.79 -0.68 -3.61
N ARG A 136 6.45 -0.12 -2.44
CA ARG A 136 7.30 0.87 -1.74
C ARG A 136 8.16 0.27 -0.64
N SER A 137 7.66 -0.76 0.04
CA SER A 137 8.36 -1.42 1.14
C SER A 137 7.83 -2.83 1.39
N LEU A 138 8.69 -3.69 1.89
CA LEU A 138 8.41 -5.02 2.41
C LEU A 138 8.40 -5.00 3.94
N ASN A 139 7.52 -5.78 4.57
CA ASN A 139 7.53 -5.95 6.01
C ASN A 139 8.60 -6.98 6.40
N PRO A 140 9.66 -6.60 7.15
CA PRO A 140 10.74 -7.52 7.50
C PRO A 140 10.27 -8.73 8.33
N PHE A 141 9.26 -8.54 9.18
CA PHE A 141 8.73 -9.63 10.01
C PHE A 141 7.99 -10.68 9.17
N SER A 142 7.29 -10.25 8.11
CA SER A 142 6.63 -11.18 7.19
C SER A 142 7.64 -12.04 6.43
N PHE A 143 8.78 -11.46 6.02
CA PHE A 143 9.84 -12.21 5.35
C PHE A 143 10.60 -13.13 6.32
N PHE A 144 10.81 -12.69 7.55
CA PHE A 144 11.34 -13.53 8.63
C PHE A 144 10.48 -14.78 8.82
N LEU A 145 9.16 -14.62 8.97
CA LEU A 145 8.27 -15.76 9.16
C LEU A 145 8.17 -16.65 7.92
N PHE A 146 8.09 -16.07 6.73
CA PHE A 146 7.96 -16.84 5.50
C PHE A 146 9.20 -17.69 5.21
N LEU A 147 10.39 -17.07 5.20
CA LEU A 147 11.62 -17.78 4.93
C LEU A 147 12.03 -18.66 6.11
N GLY A 148 11.72 -18.23 7.34
CA GLY A 148 11.86 -19.05 8.54
C GLY A 148 11.03 -20.32 8.49
N ALA A 149 9.77 -20.26 8.06
CA ALA A 149 8.93 -21.46 7.90
C ALA A 149 9.49 -22.44 6.87
N ALA A 150 10.03 -21.94 5.75
CA ALA A 150 10.75 -22.77 4.78
C ALA A 150 12.02 -23.39 5.40
N GLY A 151 12.77 -22.60 6.17
CA GLY A 151 13.95 -23.04 6.91
C GLY A 151 13.64 -24.08 7.99
N LEU A 152 12.47 -24.01 8.62
CA LEU A 152 12.00 -24.99 9.60
C LEU A 152 11.80 -26.35 8.94
N LEU A 153 11.13 -26.40 7.78
CA LEU A 153 10.91 -27.65 7.05
C LEU A 153 12.23 -28.26 6.58
N LEU A 154 13.11 -27.45 5.98
CA LEU A 154 14.42 -27.90 5.53
C LEU A 154 15.30 -28.34 6.71
N GLY A 155 15.22 -27.62 7.82
CA GLY A 155 15.92 -27.91 9.06
C GLY A 155 15.46 -29.21 9.71
N ILE A 156 14.15 -29.48 9.73
CA ILE A 156 13.60 -30.76 10.19
C ILE A 156 14.12 -31.91 9.34
N PHE A 157 14.08 -31.78 8.02
CA PHE A 157 14.53 -32.84 7.11
C PHE A 157 16.04 -33.11 7.26
N THR A 158 16.87 -32.06 7.20
CA THR A 158 18.32 -32.18 7.34
C THR A 158 18.73 -32.64 8.74
N GLY A 159 18.06 -32.16 9.77
CA GLY A 159 18.22 -32.60 11.15
C GLY A 159 17.90 -34.08 11.31
N ALA A 160 16.75 -34.54 10.82
CA ALA A 160 16.37 -35.95 10.85
C ALA A 160 17.42 -36.82 10.14
N PHE A 161 17.89 -36.40 8.97
CA PHE A 161 18.91 -37.10 8.21
C PHE A 161 20.24 -37.18 8.98
N ILE A 162 20.70 -36.09 9.60
CA ILE A 162 21.92 -36.06 10.40
C ILE A 162 21.79 -36.92 11.67
N GLY A 163 20.61 -36.92 12.30
CA GLY A 163 20.34 -37.69 13.52
C GLY A 163 20.26 -39.19 13.26
N ALA A 164 19.69 -39.60 12.12
CA ALA A 164 19.53 -41.00 11.75
C ALA A 164 20.78 -41.60 11.09
N THR A 165 21.66 -40.77 10.52
CA THR A 165 22.84 -41.24 9.76
C THR A 165 24.16 -40.87 10.41
N ASN A 166 25.23 -41.58 10.04
CA ASN A 166 26.58 -41.30 10.52
C ASN A 166 27.43 -40.42 9.59
N TYR A 167 26.83 -39.82 8.55
CA TYR A 167 27.55 -39.05 7.52
C TYR A 167 28.27 -37.81 8.03
N PHE A 168 27.77 -37.14 9.07
CA PHE A 168 28.32 -35.86 9.54
C PHE A 168 28.80 -35.91 11.00
N PRO A 169 29.91 -36.60 11.32
CA PRO A 169 30.40 -36.70 12.69
C PRO A 169 30.95 -35.37 13.24
N GLY A 170 31.44 -34.48 12.39
CA GLY A 170 32.04 -33.20 12.80
C GLY A 170 31.06 -32.26 13.50
N ILE A 171 29.83 -32.13 12.98
CA ILE A 171 28.79 -31.23 13.48
C ILE A 171 28.31 -31.67 14.88
N VAL A 172 28.35 -32.98 15.14
CA VAL A 172 27.83 -33.59 16.38
C VAL A 172 28.79 -33.43 17.57
N LYS A 173 30.07 -33.13 17.32
CA LYS A 173 31.09 -33.02 18.38
C LYS A 173 30.82 -31.89 19.38
N SER A 174 30.14 -30.83 18.97
CA SER A 174 29.84 -29.68 19.84
C SER A 174 28.57 -29.87 20.69
N LEU A 175 27.81 -30.94 20.49
CA LEU A 175 26.55 -31.18 21.22
C LEU A 175 26.78 -31.82 22.61
N PRO A 176 25.81 -31.67 23.54
CA PRO A 176 25.84 -32.37 24.83
C PRO A 176 25.91 -33.90 24.66
N ILE A 177 26.47 -34.58 25.66
CA ILE A 177 26.71 -36.03 25.65
C ILE A 177 25.43 -36.82 25.35
N PHE A 178 24.30 -36.45 25.99
CA PHE A 178 23.00 -37.07 25.77
C PHE A 178 22.55 -37.10 24.28
N ILE A 179 22.88 -36.07 23.51
CA ILE A 179 22.48 -35.97 22.09
C ILE A 179 23.44 -36.77 21.19
N LYS A 180 24.68 -36.97 21.64
CA LYS A 180 25.68 -37.78 20.94
C LYS A 180 25.37 -39.27 21.05
N GLU A 181 25.00 -39.73 22.25
CA GLU A 181 24.70 -41.14 22.54
C GLU A 181 23.49 -41.66 21.78
N ASN A 182 22.52 -40.78 21.51
CA ASN A 182 21.30 -41.13 20.77
C ASN A 182 21.45 -41.02 19.24
N LYS A 183 22.65 -40.81 18.70
CA LYS A 183 22.84 -40.71 17.26
C LYS A 183 22.69 -42.07 16.58
N GLY A 184 22.07 -42.09 15.40
CA GLY A 184 21.92 -43.30 14.57
C GLY A 184 20.74 -44.19 14.96
N ASN A 185 19.94 -43.77 15.93
CA ASN A 185 18.70 -44.42 16.31
C ASN A 185 17.48 -43.53 15.96
N LEU A 186 16.27 -44.10 16.08
CA LEU A 186 15.02 -43.36 15.80
C LEU A 186 14.86 -42.12 16.69
N LEU A 187 15.26 -42.22 17.95
CA LEU A 187 15.18 -41.12 18.93
C LEU A 187 16.09 -39.95 18.54
N GLY A 188 17.30 -40.24 18.05
CA GLY A 188 18.23 -39.27 17.47
C GLY A 188 17.63 -38.60 16.24
N GLY A 189 17.01 -39.34 15.34
CA GLY A 189 16.28 -38.76 14.21
C GLY A 189 15.29 -37.67 14.65
N ILE A 190 14.49 -37.93 15.69
CA ILE A 190 13.49 -36.99 16.21
C ILE A 190 14.15 -35.78 16.90
N ILE A 191 15.14 -36.02 17.77
CA ILE A 191 15.82 -34.94 18.51
C ILE A 191 16.52 -33.97 17.54
N TYR A 192 17.26 -34.51 16.57
CA TYR A 192 17.99 -33.69 15.61
C TYR A 192 17.05 -33.00 14.62
N ALA A 193 15.90 -33.61 14.27
CA ALA A 193 14.87 -32.93 13.49
C ALA A 193 14.34 -31.68 14.21
N GLY A 194 14.05 -31.79 15.51
CA GLY A 194 13.61 -30.66 16.33
C GLY A 194 14.66 -29.54 16.38
N LEU A 195 15.91 -29.89 16.69
CA LEU A 195 17.02 -28.93 16.72
C LEU A 195 17.28 -28.29 15.36
N GLY A 196 17.32 -29.10 14.31
CA GLY A 196 17.49 -28.64 12.93
C GLY A 196 16.39 -27.69 12.50
N GLY A 197 15.13 -27.98 12.87
CA GLY A 197 13.99 -27.10 12.62
C GLY A 197 14.13 -25.73 13.30
N VAL A 198 14.53 -25.70 14.57
CA VAL A 198 14.75 -24.43 15.30
C VAL A 198 15.89 -23.63 14.68
N VAL A 199 17.03 -24.27 14.43
CA VAL A 199 18.21 -23.61 13.83
C VAL A 199 17.88 -23.12 12.42
N GLY A 200 17.22 -23.94 11.61
CA GLY A 200 16.78 -23.58 10.27
C GLY A 200 15.80 -22.40 10.26
N PHE A 201 14.81 -22.40 11.16
CA PHE A 201 13.86 -21.30 11.30
C PHE A 201 14.56 -19.97 11.61
N ILE A 202 15.48 -19.98 12.59
CA ILE A 202 16.20 -18.78 13.02
C ILE A 202 17.12 -18.29 11.90
N PHE A 203 17.91 -19.18 11.30
CA PHE A 203 18.88 -18.82 10.27
C PHE A 203 18.22 -18.26 9.01
N PHE A 204 17.27 -19.00 8.43
CA PHE A 204 16.55 -18.53 7.24
C PHE A 204 15.62 -17.36 7.55
N GLY A 205 15.03 -17.32 8.74
CA GLY A 205 14.24 -16.17 9.17
C GLY A 205 15.10 -14.90 9.22
N PHE A 206 16.29 -14.97 9.82
CA PHE A 206 17.21 -13.85 9.87
C PHE A 206 17.68 -13.42 8.47
N LEU A 207 18.00 -14.37 7.59
CA LEU A 207 18.32 -14.07 6.19
C LEU A 207 17.16 -13.36 5.47
N GLY A 208 15.93 -13.82 5.66
CA GLY A 208 14.73 -13.20 5.10
C GLY A 208 14.51 -11.77 5.63
N TYR A 209 14.72 -11.57 6.93
CA TYR A 209 14.65 -10.26 7.57
C TYR A 209 15.67 -9.29 6.97
N CYS A 210 16.93 -9.69 6.87
CA CYS A 210 17.99 -8.88 6.26
C CYS A 210 17.69 -8.57 4.79
N ASN A 211 17.19 -9.55 4.03
CA ASN A 211 16.81 -9.36 2.64
C ASN A 211 15.73 -8.27 2.50
N ALA A 212 14.69 -8.32 3.33
CA ALA A 212 13.64 -7.30 3.34
C ALA A 212 14.17 -5.90 3.68
N LEU A 213 15.12 -5.80 4.63
CA LEU A 213 15.79 -4.52 4.93
C LEU A 213 16.55 -3.98 3.71
N ILE A 214 17.32 -4.82 3.02
CA ILE A 214 18.06 -4.43 1.82
C ILE A 214 17.10 -3.92 0.73
N VAL A 215 16.00 -4.64 0.48
CA VAL A 215 14.99 -4.23 -0.52
C VAL A 215 14.34 -2.91 -0.12
N ASN A 216 14.07 -2.69 1.17
CA ASN A 216 13.52 -1.43 1.66
C ASN A 216 14.48 -0.25 1.46
N VAL A 217 15.76 -0.46 1.71
CA VAL A 217 16.81 0.53 1.45
C VAL A 217 16.88 0.85 -0.04
N ILE A 218 16.92 -0.16 -0.92
CA ILE A 218 16.95 0.07 -2.38
C ILE A 218 15.67 0.82 -2.82
N SER A 219 14.51 0.43 -2.30
CA SER A 219 13.23 1.05 -2.65
C SER A 219 13.14 2.50 -2.18
N SER A 220 13.81 2.89 -1.10
CA SER A 220 13.85 4.28 -0.63
C SER A 220 14.63 5.19 -1.57
N PHE A 221 15.68 4.69 -2.24
CA PHE A 221 16.44 5.44 -3.24
C PHE A 221 15.68 5.58 -4.57
N VAL A 222 14.99 4.52 -5.01
CA VAL A 222 14.34 4.48 -6.34
C VAL A 222 12.90 5.02 -6.32
N GLY A 223 12.29 5.19 -5.14
CA GLY A 223 10.89 5.60 -4.99
C GLY A 223 9.88 4.44 -5.17
N GLY A 224 10.38 3.19 -5.08
CA GLY A 224 9.61 1.96 -5.22
C GLY A 224 9.65 1.33 -6.63
N ILE A 225 9.26 0.06 -6.71
CA ILE A 225 9.21 -0.71 -7.96
C ILE A 225 7.80 -0.61 -8.54
N LYS A 226 7.69 -0.10 -9.78
CA LYS A 226 6.43 -0.04 -10.52
C LYS A 226 6.22 -1.35 -11.27
N VAL A 227 5.09 -2.00 -11.02
CA VAL A 227 4.67 -3.21 -11.73
C VAL A 227 3.39 -2.89 -12.48
N ASP A 228 3.48 -2.88 -13.80
CA ASP A 228 2.33 -2.74 -14.68
C ASP A 228 1.79 -4.14 -15.03
N ILE A 229 0.64 -4.48 -14.46
CA ILE A 229 -0.03 -5.73 -14.80
C ILE A 229 -1.05 -5.42 -15.89
N GLU A 230 -0.76 -5.84 -17.11
CA GLU A 230 -1.78 -5.90 -18.17
C GLU A 230 -2.73 -7.05 -17.86
N ARG A 231 -3.96 -6.71 -17.48
CA ARG A 231 -5.03 -7.70 -17.37
C ARG A 231 -5.40 -8.15 -18.78
N LEU A 232 -4.79 -9.23 -19.25
CA LEU A 232 -5.28 -9.96 -20.41
C LEU A 232 -6.70 -10.42 -20.10
N ARG A 233 -7.67 -9.88 -20.84
CA ARG A 233 -9.08 -10.25 -20.74
C ARG A 233 -9.20 -11.68 -21.25
N GLU A 234 -9.47 -12.63 -20.35
CA GLU A 234 -10.00 -13.95 -20.74
C GLU A 234 -11.24 -13.69 -21.61
N LYS A 235 -11.22 -14.26 -22.82
CA LYS A 235 -12.30 -14.16 -23.81
C LYS A 235 -13.52 -14.93 -23.35
#